data_AF-A0A519RSE0-F1
#
_entry.id   AF-A0A519RSE0-F1
#
_cell.length_a   1.000
_cell.length_b   1.000
_cell.length_c   1.000
_cell.angle_alpha   90.00
_cell.angle_beta   90.00
_cell.angle_gamma   90.00
#
_symmetry.space_group_name_H-M   'P 1'
#
loop_
_entity.id
_entity.type
_entity.pdbx_description
1 polymer ?
#
loop_
_entity_poly.entity_id
_entity_poly.type
_entity_poly.pdbx_seq_one_letter_code
_entity_poly.pdbx_strand_id
1 'polypeptide(L)'
;MNISSDMYLKFYNDNVYLQLLQYAETGLKQIETFINESIGSSNYIDLVELEKIYRNLFGKPNVEKLVDFEITRIHKLIYFKEVAFDRSNSYFHLKLIITSPELKWLDEIYGGVLSRVFKYYKALFSKIDNTFANNNLKQKELSQDLIDYALNEINSLLKIEKERKDINSERRRLKSQYLAKIPFEGLFHMTHASNIEGILKHGIFSHTIAREKKLMKTDISNPNINKRRSRLESIFNYKVHDYAPLYINPRNPMMAAKCKEGIRDEIVLIKVSPNILVNKSVIFTDGNAGEESSKFYNNIEDFNNLDWACLHEEYYFDHKDGRRVRCSEVLVFKHISIPYIEEMISTNEEILQNVLGLFPNHLGIKLNVDKTIFY
;
A
#
# COMPACT_ATOMS: atom_id res chain seq x y z
N MET A 1 -15.57 4.37 17.76
CA MET A 1 -15.84 2.97 17.35
C MET A 1 -14.63 2.15 17.75
N ASN A 2 -14.80 1.04 18.46
CA ASN A 2 -13.70 0.09 18.67
C ASN A 2 -13.43 -0.60 17.33
N ILE A 3 -12.49 -0.06 16.57
CA ILE A 3 -11.98 -0.62 15.30
C ILE A 3 -11.22 -1.95 15.56
N SER A 4 -11.14 -2.39 16.83
CA SER A 4 -10.53 -3.62 17.32
C SER A 4 -11.28 -4.92 16.97
N SER A 5 -12.22 -4.93 16.03
CA SER A 5 -12.73 -6.20 15.52
C SER A 5 -11.77 -6.67 14.43
N ASP A 6 -11.21 -7.88 14.59
CA ASP A 6 -10.33 -8.55 13.63
C ASP A 6 -10.79 -8.41 12.16
N MET A 7 -12.11 -8.29 11.95
CA MET A 7 -12.72 -8.15 10.64
C MET A 7 -12.40 -6.82 9.91
N TYR A 8 -12.46 -5.66 10.57
CA TYR A 8 -12.14 -4.36 9.92
C TYR A 8 -10.67 -4.31 9.51
N LEU A 9 -9.78 -4.69 10.43
CA LEU A 9 -8.34 -4.75 10.18
C LEU A 9 -8.02 -5.77 9.08
N LYS A 10 -8.72 -6.91 9.04
CA LYS A 10 -8.60 -7.88 7.95
C LYS A 10 -8.99 -7.28 6.60
N PHE A 11 -10.14 -6.60 6.49
CA PHE A 11 -10.58 -5.94 5.25
C PHE A 11 -9.56 -4.90 4.76
N TYR A 12 -8.98 -4.16 5.70
CA TYR A 12 -7.89 -3.23 5.43
C TYR A 12 -6.64 -3.95 4.91
N ASN A 13 -6.15 -4.98 5.62
CA ASN A 13 -4.92 -5.71 5.28
C ASN A 13 -5.04 -6.56 4.01
N ASP A 14 -6.26 -7.02 3.69
CA ASP A 14 -6.59 -7.70 2.44
C ASP A 14 -6.69 -6.70 1.27
N ASN A 15 -6.53 -5.39 1.52
CA ASN A 15 -6.59 -4.31 0.54
C ASN A 15 -7.91 -4.31 -0.27
N VAL A 16 -9.02 -4.69 0.37
CA VAL A 16 -10.34 -4.81 -0.29
C VAL A 16 -10.73 -3.51 -1.00
N TYR A 17 -10.46 -2.36 -0.37
CA TYR A 17 -10.72 -1.04 -0.97
C TYR A 17 -9.94 -0.82 -2.26
N LEU A 18 -8.63 -1.07 -2.26
CA LEU A 18 -7.78 -0.90 -3.45
C LEU A 18 -8.17 -1.87 -4.57
N GLN A 19 -8.60 -3.09 -4.23
CA GLN A 19 -9.12 -4.05 -5.22
C GLN A 19 -10.40 -3.54 -5.88
N LEU A 20 -11.32 -2.95 -5.10
CA LEU A 20 -12.54 -2.34 -5.65
C LEU A 20 -12.24 -1.12 -6.53
N LEU A 21 -11.26 -0.30 -6.15
CA LEU A 21 -10.77 0.78 -7.01
C LEU A 21 -10.16 0.25 -8.32
N GLN A 22 -9.43 -0.87 -8.30
CA GLN A 22 -8.91 -1.51 -9.52
C GLN A 22 -10.04 -2.04 -10.43
N TYR A 23 -11.10 -2.62 -9.85
CA TYR A 23 -12.28 -3.00 -10.61
C TYR A 23 -12.97 -1.77 -11.20
N ALA A 24 -13.12 -0.70 -10.42
CA ALA A 24 -13.68 0.56 -10.89
C ALA A 24 -12.82 1.22 -11.99
N GLU A 25 -11.49 1.15 -11.91
CA GLU A 25 -10.59 1.62 -12.97
C GLU A 25 -10.82 0.85 -14.27
N THR A 26 -10.87 -0.48 -14.17
CA THR A 26 -11.09 -1.36 -15.32
C THR A 26 -12.43 -1.09 -15.98
N GLY A 27 -13.48 -0.91 -15.18
CA GLY A 27 -14.81 -0.61 -15.67
C GLY A 27 -14.91 0.74 -16.39
N LEU A 28 -14.26 1.78 -15.88
CA LEU A 28 -14.23 3.09 -16.52
C LEU A 28 -13.56 3.02 -17.90
N LYS A 29 -12.45 2.26 -18.03
CA LYS A 29 -11.77 2.04 -19.31
C LYS A 29 -12.62 1.25 -20.30
N GLN A 30 -13.41 0.28 -19.82
CA GLN A 30 -14.37 -0.45 -20.66
C GLN A 30 -15.48 0.48 -21.17
N ILE A 31 -16.02 1.34 -20.30
CA ILE A 31 -17.04 2.32 -20.69
C ILE A 31 -16.46 3.36 -21.65
N GLU A 32 -15.24 3.82 -21.43
CA GLU A 32 -14.52 4.72 -22.35
C GLU A 32 -14.37 4.09 -23.74
N THR A 33 -13.92 2.83 -23.81
CA THR A 33 -13.80 2.09 -25.07
C THR A 33 -15.15 1.99 -25.78
N PHE A 34 -16.20 1.62 -25.04
CA PHE A 34 -17.58 1.56 -25.54
C PHE A 34 -18.09 2.89 -26.08
N ILE A 35 -17.84 4.00 -25.37
CA ILE A 35 -18.20 5.34 -25.84
C ILE A 35 -17.44 5.66 -27.13
N ASN A 36 -16.16 5.32 -27.23
CA ASN A 36 -15.34 5.60 -28.41
C ASN A 36 -15.74 4.78 -29.64
N GLU A 37 -16.03 3.49 -29.49
CA GLU A 37 -16.47 2.63 -30.60
C GLU A 37 -17.80 3.11 -31.18
N SER A 38 -18.69 3.65 -30.34
CA SER A 38 -19.95 4.25 -30.78
C SER A 38 -19.82 5.57 -31.56
N ILE A 39 -18.61 6.10 -31.73
CA ILE A 39 -18.33 7.31 -32.53
C ILE A 39 -18.28 6.98 -34.03
N GLY A 40 -17.97 5.73 -34.40
CA GLY A 40 -17.75 5.33 -35.81
C GLY A 40 -18.94 4.64 -36.48
N SER A 41 -19.85 4.03 -35.73
CA SER A 41 -20.98 3.30 -36.29
C SER A 41 -22.26 4.14 -36.27
N SER A 42 -22.94 4.28 -37.40
CA SER A 42 -24.34 4.71 -37.50
C SER A 42 -25.33 3.76 -36.80
N ASN A 43 -24.83 2.72 -36.13
CA ASN A 43 -25.60 1.77 -35.36
C ASN A 43 -25.96 2.35 -33.99
N TYR A 44 -27.22 2.16 -33.65
CA TYR A 44 -27.80 2.47 -32.35
C TYR A 44 -26.99 1.77 -31.25
N ILE A 45 -26.55 2.52 -30.24
CA ILE A 45 -25.83 1.93 -29.11
C ILE A 45 -26.73 0.94 -28.39
N ASP A 46 -26.21 -0.27 -28.22
CA ASP A 46 -26.89 -1.30 -27.44
C ASP A 46 -26.72 -1.00 -25.94
N LEU A 47 -27.74 -0.38 -25.34
CA LEU A 47 -27.79 -0.18 -23.88
C LEU A 47 -27.68 -1.52 -23.11
N VAL A 48 -27.98 -2.65 -23.75
CA VAL A 48 -27.73 -3.98 -23.18
C VAL A 48 -26.24 -4.24 -22.99
N GLU A 49 -25.37 -3.70 -23.84
CA GLU A 49 -23.92 -3.82 -23.69
C GLU A 49 -23.39 -2.98 -22.52
N LEU A 50 -23.86 -1.73 -22.38
CA LEU A 50 -23.55 -0.91 -21.20
C LEU A 50 -24.03 -1.59 -19.91
N GLU A 51 -25.25 -2.11 -19.92
CA GLU A 51 -25.81 -2.87 -18.80
C GLU A 51 -24.93 -4.08 -18.45
N LYS A 52 -24.47 -4.83 -19.46
CA LYS A 52 -23.54 -5.95 -19.27
C LYS A 52 -22.24 -5.49 -18.62
N ILE A 53 -21.65 -4.36 -19.01
CA ILE A 53 -20.44 -3.82 -18.39
C ILE A 53 -20.68 -3.59 -16.89
N TYR A 54 -21.76 -2.89 -16.52
CA TYR A 54 -22.07 -2.61 -15.11
C TYR A 54 -22.37 -3.90 -14.32
N ARG A 55 -23.13 -4.83 -14.88
CA ARG A 55 -23.42 -6.13 -14.24
C ARG A 55 -22.16 -6.97 -14.06
N ASN A 56 -21.24 -6.96 -15.01
CA ASN A 56 -19.96 -7.68 -14.90
C ASN A 56 -19.03 -7.07 -13.85
N LEU A 57 -19.14 -5.77 -13.58
CA LEU A 57 -18.33 -5.07 -12.58
C LEU A 57 -18.89 -5.25 -11.17
N PHE A 58 -20.17 -4.94 -10.98
CA PHE A 58 -20.78 -4.83 -9.65
C PHE A 58 -21.61 -6.07 -9.26
N GLY A 59 -21.97 -6.93 -10.21
CA GLY A 59 -22.66 -8.20 -9.99
C GLY A 59 -21.72 -9.38 -9.68
N LYS A 60 -20.45 -9.14 -9.39
CA LYS A 60 -19.54 -10.21 -8.97
C LYS A 60 -19.86 -10.64 -7.53
N PRO A 61 -19.82 -11.93 -7.17
CA PRO A 61 -20.19 -12.39 -5.83
C PRO A 61 -19.41 -11.75 -4.67
N ASN A 62 -18.17 -11.32 -4.91
CA ASN A 62 -17.34 -10.63 -3.93
C ASN A 62 -17.64 -9.12 -3.81
N VAL A 63 -18.29 -8.52 -4.81
CA VAL A 63 -18.70 -7.10 -4.82
C VAL A 63 -20.14 -6.95 -4.36
N GLU A 64 -21.05 -7.85 -4.76
CA GLU A 64 -22.49 -7.83 -4.39
C GLU A 64 -22.71 -7.89 -2.88
N LYS A 65 -21.82 -8.56 -2.13
CA LYS A 65 -21.87 -8.59 -0.66
C LYS A 65 -21.51 -7.27 0.00
N LEU A 66 -20.81 -6.40 -0.73
CA LEU A 66 -20.27 -5.14 -0.22
C LEU A 66 -21.05 -3.91 -0.69
N VAL A 67 -21.70 -4.04 -1.85
CA VAL A 67 -22.35 -2.96 -2.58
C VAL A 67 -23.73 -3.44 -3.05
N ASP A 68 -24.74 -2.64 -2.76
CA ASP A 68 -26.08 -2.79 -3.29
C ASP A 68 -26.13 -2.17 -4.68
N PHE A 69 -26.17 -3.05 -5.68
CA PHE A 69 -26.17 -2.75 -7.10
C PHE A 69 -27.45 -3.27 -7.75
N GLU A 70 -28.16 -2.37 -8.42
CA GLU A 70 -29.38 -2.73 -9.14
C GLU A 70 -29.56 -1.80 -10.35
N ILE A 71 -29.90 -2.38 -11.51
CA ILE A 71 -30.33 -1.63 -12.68
C ILE A 71 -31.79 -1.96 -12.92
N THR A 72 -32.66 -0.96 -12.79
CA THR A 72 -34.11 -1.08 -13.00
C THR A 72 -34.59 -0.09 -14.06
N ARG A 73 -35.79 -0.31 -14.58
CA ARG A 73 -36.51 0.68 -15.40
C ARG A 73 -37.60 1.33 -14.57
N ILE A 74 -37.70 2.65 -14.68
CA ILE A 74 -38.73 3.45 -14.01
C ILE A 74 -39.49 4.22 -15.08
N HIS A 75 -40.82 4.23 -15.00
CA HIS A 75 -41.66 5.02 -15.90
C HIS A 75 -41.39 6.52 -15.76
N LYS A 76 -41.48 7.26 -16.86
CA LYS A 76 -41.47 8.73 -16.79
C LYS A 76 -42.72 9.19 -16.05
N LEU A 77 -42.62 10.30 -15.32
CA LEU A 77 -43.68 10.85 -14.44
C LEU A 77 -45.07 10.97 -15.09
N ILE A 78 -45.12 11.01 -16.43
CA ILE A 78 -46.32 11.21 -17.24
C ILE A 78 -47.04 9.89 -17.58
N TYR A 79 -46.42 8.72 -17.32
CA TYR A 79 -46.96 7.41 -17.67
C TYR A 79 -47.45 6.65 -16.44
N PHE A 80 -48.64 6.06 -16.54
CA PHE A 80 -49.20 5.16 -15.51
C PHE A 80 -48.46 3.81 -15.52
N LYS A 81 -48.34 3.19 -14.33
CA LYS A 81 -47.53 1.98 -14.05
C LYS A 81 -47.95 0.69 -14.80
N GLU A 82 -48.96 0.74 -15.67
CA GLU A 82 -49.54 -0.44 -16.32
C GLU A 82 -49.17 -0.61 -17.81
N VAL A 83 -48.26 0.23 -18.33
CA VAL A 83 -47.78 0.11 -19.73
C VAL A 83 -46.43 -0.63 -19.74
N ALA A 84 -46.20 -1.51 -20.73
CA ALA A 84 -44.90 -2.15 -20.90
C ALA A 84 -43.79 -1.11 -21.10
N PHE A 85 -42.61 -1.33 -20.51
CA PHE A 85 -41.48 -0.39 -20.63
C PHE A 85 -40.97 -0.28 -22.08
N ASP A 86 -40.88 0.95 -22.57
CA ASP A 86 -40.20 1.30 -23.82
C ASP A 86 -39.32 2.56 -23.63
N ARG A 87 -38.56 2.96 -24.65
CA ARG A 87 -37.65 4.13 -24.58
C ARG A 87 -38.41 5.47 -24.44
N SER A 88 -39.63 5.54 -24.95
CA SER A 88 -40.45 6.74 -24.89
C SER A 88 -41.05 6.95 -23.49
N ASN A 89 -41.29 5.85 -22.75
CA ASN A 89 -42.07 5.85 -21.51
C ASN A 89 -41.30 5.50 -20.23
N SER A 90 -40.00 5.20 -20.32
CA SER A 90 -39.16 4.85 -19.16
C SER A 90 -37.75 5.42 -19.27
N TYR A 91 -37.04 5.43 -18.12
CA TYR A 91 -35.60 5.66 -18.02
C TYR A 91 -34.98 4.53 -17.23
N PHE A 92 -33.69 4.26 -17.42
CA PHE A 92 -32.99 3.38 -16.51
C PHE A 92 -32.61 4.11 -15.21
N HIS A 93 -32.68 3.36 -14.11
CA HIS A 93 -32.24 3.79 -12.80
C HIS A 93 -31.15 2.85 -12.30
N LEU A 94 -30.00 3.43 -11.95
CA LEU A 94 -28.88 2.71 -11.36
C LEU A 94 -28.80 2.98 -9.86
N LYS A 95 -29.03 1.93 -9.07
CA LYS A 95 -28.70 1.87 -7.65
C LYS A 95 -27.27 1.37 -7.52
N LEU A 96 -26.45 2.14 -6.81
CA LEU A 96 -25.06 1.79 -6.49
C LEU A 96 -24.69 2.45 -5.16
N ILE A 97 -24.74 1.67 -4.08
CA ILE A 97 -24.61 2.13 -2.69
C ILE A 97 -23.74 1.14 -1.90
N ILE A 98 -22.76 1.65 -1.16
CA ILE A 98 -21.97 0.83 -0.22
C ILE A 98 -22.87 0.38 0.93
N THR A 99 -22.97 -0.93 1.16
CA THR A 99 -23.79 -1.51 2.23
C THR A 99 -22.98 -2.09 3.37
N SER A 100 -21.84 -2.72 3.06
CA SER A 100 -20.94 -3.31 4.07
C SER A 100 -20.43 -2.25 5.05
N PRO A 101 -20.56 -2.47 6.37
CA PRO A 101 -19.98 -1.59 7.40
C PRO A 101 -18.46 -1.44 7.25
N GLU A 102 -17.77 -2.52 6.92
CA GLU A 102 -16.31 -2.57 6.74
C GLU A 102 -15.89 -1.71 5.55
N LEU A 103 -16.62 -1.80 4.44
CA LEU A 103 -16.35 -0.98 3.26
C LEU A 103 -16.71 0.50 3.49
N LYS A 104 -17.76 0.80 4.26
CA LYS A 104 -18.08 2.18 4.65
C LYS A 104 -16.95 2.79 5.48
N TRP A 105 -16.48 2.05 6.49
CA TRP A 105 -15.36 2.46 7.31
C TRP A 105 -14.09 2.69 6.48
N LEU A 106 -13.77 1.77 5.56
CA LEU A 106 -12.67 1.98 4.61
C LEU A 106 -12.89 3.23 3.76
N ASP A 107 -14.09 3.45 3.24
CA ASP A 107 -14.37 4.64 2.42
C ASP A 107 -14.21 5.94 3.20
N GLU A 108 -14.67 6.02 4.44
CA GLU A 108 -14.46 7.17 5.32
C GLU A 108 -12.97 7.48 5.49
N ILE A 109 -12.21 6.43 5.77
CA ILE A 109 -10.78 6.47 5.97
C ILE A 109 -10.04 6.90 4.69
N TYR A 110 -10.43 6.41 3.52
CA TYR A 110 -9.87 6.84 2.23
C TYR A 110 -10.45 8.18 1.73
N GLY A 111 -11.16 8.92 2.59
CA GLY A 111 -11.67 10.25 2.28
C GLY A 111 -12.86 10.25 1.30
N GLY A 112 -13.64 9.18 1.24
CA GLY A 112 -14.88 9.05 0.47
C GLY A 112 -14.69 8.86 -1.04
N VAL A 113 -13.52 8.37 -1.47
CA VAL A 113 -13.15 8.26 -2.90
C VAL A 113 -14.08 7.29 -3.63
N LEU A 114 -14.34 6.11 -3.08
CA LEU A 114 -15.22 5.11 -3.68
C LEU A 114 -16.65 5.62 -3.77
N SER A 115 -17.15 6.34 -2.75
CA SER A 115 -18.43 7.03 -2.82
C SER A 115 -18.50 8.04 -3.96
N ARG A 116 -17.44 8.82 -4.20
CA ARG A 116 -17.37 9.75 -5.34
C ARG A 116 -17.31 9.01 -6.67
N VAL A 117 -16.48 7.98 -6.78
CA VAL A 117 -16.40 7.10 -7.95
C VAL A 117 -17.78 6.51 -8.28
N PHE A 118 -18.53 6.01 -7.29
CA PHE A 118 -19.88 5.49 -7.51
C PHE A 118 -20.87 6.57 -7.95
N LYS A 119 -20.71 7.81 -7.49
CA LYS A 119 -21.47 8.95 -8.03
C LYS A 119 -21.14 9.20 -9.50
N TYR A 120 -19.87 9.10 -9.91
CA TYR A 120 -19.47 9.21 -11.31
C TYR A 120 -20.07 8.10 -12.16
N TYR A 121 -20.03 6.85 -11.71
CA TYR A 121 -20.69 5.72 -12.39
C TYR A 121 -22.20 5.94 -12.58
N LYS A 122 -22.90 6.48 -11.59
CA LYS A 122 -24.33 6.83 -11.69
C LYS A 122 -24.59 7.96 -12.68
N ALA A 123 -23.78 9.02 -12.62
CA ALA A 123 -23.90 10.15 -13.54
C ALA A 123 -23.60 9.72 -14.98
N LEU A 124 -22.57 8.90 -15.19
CA LEU A 124 -22.17 8.39 -16.49
C LEU A 124 -23.26 7.51 -17.11
N PHE A 125 -23.81 6.58 -16.33
CA PHE A 125 -24.91 5.72 -16.78
C PHE A 125 -26.14 6.53 -17.21
N SER A 126 -26.55 7.51 -16.40
CA SER A 126 -27.69 8.39 -16.72
C SER A 126 -27.42 9.27 -17.94
N LYS A 127 -26.19 9.80 -18.10
CA LYS A 127 -25.82 10.57 -19.28
C LYS A 127 -25.84 9.71 -20.53
N ILE A 128 -25.26 8.51 -20.51
CA ILE A 128 -25.25 7.60 -21.65
C ILE A 128 -26.69 7.25 -22.04
N ASP A 129 -27.56 6.88 -21.09
CA ASP A 129 -28.97 6.59 -21.34
C ASP A 129 -29.69 7.76 -22.06
N ASN A 130 -29.42 9.01 -21.65
CA ASN A 130 -30.04 10.21 -22.24
C ASN A 130 -29.40 10.70 -23.56
N THR A 131 -28.09 10.49 -23.74
CA THR A 131 -27.31 11.11 -24.83
C THR A 131 -27.56 10.46 -26.19
N PHE A 132 -27.74 9.13 -26.20
CA PHE A 132 -27.82 8.37 -27.44
C PHE A 132 -29.21 8.33 -28.08
N ALA A 133 -30.16 9.08 -27.51
CA ALA A 133 -31.38 9.45 -28.20
C ALA A 133 -31.15 10.51 -29.31
N ASN A 134 -30.10 11.34 -29.22
CA ASN A 134 -29.95 12.56 -30.05
C ASN A 134 -28.54 12.81 -30.67
N ASN A 135 -27.59 11.88 -30.60
CA ASN A 135 -26.25 11.99 -31.23
C ASN A 135 -25.50 13.32 -30.91
N ASN A 136 -25.50 13.73 -29.64
CA ASN A 136 -25.01 15.06 -29.24
C ASN A 136 -23.52 15.03 -28.83
N LEU A 137 -22.62 15.52 -29.69
CA LEU A 137 -21.16 15.59 -29.46
C LEU A 137 -20.81 16.18 -28.08
N LYS A 138 -21.51 17.26 -27.66
CA LYS A 138 -21.29 17.94 -26.37
C LYS A 138 -21.52 17.03 -25.16
N GLN A 139 -22.46 16.09 -25.24
CA GLN A 139 -22.72 15.16 -24.14
C GLN A 139 -21.69 14.03 -24.07
N LYS A 140 -21.08 13.67 -25.20
CA LYS A 140 -19.93 12.74 -25.25
C LYS A 140 -18.71 13.35 -24.56
N GLU A 141 -18.36 14.60 -24.87
CA GLU A 141 -17.29 15.34 -24.19
C GLU A 141 -17.50 15.37 -22.67
N LEU A 142 -18.72 15.70 -22.23
CA LEU A 142 -19.09 15.71 -20.81
C LEU A 142 -19.05 14.34 -20.13
N SER A 143 -19.07 13.24 -20.88
CA SER A 143 -18.90 11.88 -20.35
C SER A 143 -17.42 11.53 -20.25
N GLN A 144 -16.60 11.94 -21.24
CA GLN A 144 -15.15 11.80 -21.18
C GLN A 144 -14.57 12.57 -19.99
N ASP A 145 -14.98 13.82 -19.77
CA ASP A 145 -14.51 14.62 -18.62
C ASP A 145 -14.78 13.94 -17.27
N LEU A 146 -15.94 13.26 -17.14
CA LEU A 146 -16.28 12.51 -15.93
C LEU A 146 -15.41 11.27 -15.76
N ILE A 147 -15.12 10.56 -16.85
CA ILE A 147 -14.23 9.39 -16.86
C ILE A 147 -12.82 9.82 -16.45
N ASP A 148 -12.29 10.87 -17.07
CA ASP A 148 -10.95 11.39 -16.79
C ASP A 148 -10.82 11.84 -15.33
N TYR A 149 -11.82 12.56 -14.81
CA TYR A 149 -11.84 12.94 -13.40
C TYR A 149 -11.79 11.72 -12.48
N ALA A 150 -12.66 10.73 -12.73
CA ALA A 150 -12.74 9.52 -11.91
C ALA A 150 -11.46 8.68 -11.98
N LEU A 151 -10.89 8.53 -13.18
CA LEU A 151 -9.63 7.81 -13.40
C LEU A 151 -8.46 8.50 -12.72
N ASN A 152 -8.37 9.84 -12.77
CA ASN A 152 -7.31 10.58 -12.08
C ASN A 152 -7.36 10.36 -10.57
N GLU A 153 -8.56 10.40 -9.99
CA GLU A 153 -8.74 10.15 -8.56
C GLU A 153 -8.33 8.73 -8.16
N ILE A 154 -8.79 7.71 -8.91
CA ILE A 154 -8.43 6.30 -8.68
C ILE A 154 -6.92 6.07 -8.86
N ASN A 155 -6.34 6.58 -9.94
CA ASN A 155 -4.92 6.38 -10.25
C ASN A 155 -4.00 7.01 -9.22
N SER A 156 -4.41 8.12 -8.59
CA SER A 156 -3.64 8.75 -7.52
C SER A 156 -3.43 7.81 -6.33
N LEU A 157 -4.43 7.00 -5.97
CA LEU A 157 -4.36 6.03 -4.87
C LEU A 157 -3.68 4.72 -5.29
N LEU A 158 -3.95 4.25 -6.52
CA LEU A 158 -3.39 3.00 -7.02
C LEU A 158 -1.93 3.12 -7.45
N LYS A 159 -1.38 4.32 -7.56
CA LYS A 159 0.01 4.55 -7.99
C LYS A 159 1.02 3.68 -7.21
N ILE A 160 0.94 3.71 -5.89
CA ILE A 160 1.91 2.99 -5.05
C ILE A 160 1.70 1.48 -5.10
N GLU A 161 0.45 1.03 -5.21
CA GLU A 161 0.15 -0.39 -5.42
C GLU A 161 0.68 -0.90 -6.78
N LYS A 162 0.62 -0.09 -7.83
CA LYS A 162 1.22 -0.39 -9.14
C LYS A 162 2.76 -0.45 -9.02
N GLU A 163 3.38 0.51 -8.34
CA GLU A 163 4.84 0.52 -8.10
C GLU A 163 5.31 -0.69 -7.26
N ARG A 164 4.52 -1.13 -6.26
CA ARG A 164 4.76 -2.37 -5.48
C ARG A 164 4.75 -3.61 -6.37
N LYS A 165 3.75 -3.74 -7.24
CA LYS A 165 3.66 -4.84 -8.19
C LYS A 165 4.86 -4.88 -9.13
N ASP A 166 5.35 -3.73 -9.57
CA ASP A 166 6.56 -3.63 -10.40
C ASP A 166 7.83 -4.09 -9.65
N ILE A 167 7.97 -3.73 -8.37
CA ILE A 167 9.07 -4.22 -7.52
C ILE A 167 9.03 -5.74 -7.37
N ASN A 168 7.83 -6.30 -7.24
CA ASN A 168 7.61 -7.73 -7.07
C ASN A 168 7.64 -8.52 -8.40
N SER A 169 7.82 -7.83 -9.54
CA SER A 169 7.95 -8.47 -10.85
C SER A 169 9.24 -9.30 -10.95
N GLU A 170 9.24 -10.36 -11.78
CA GLU A 170 10.38 -11.28 -11.93
C GLU A 170 11.71 -10.58 -12.23
N ARG A 171 11.68 -9.43 -12.92
CA ARG A 171 12.89 -8.65 -13.28
C ARG A 171 13.55 -7.95 -12.09
N ARG A 172 12.79 -7.65 -11.04
CA ARG A 172 13.24 -6.91 -9.85
C ARG A 172 13.16 -7.76 -8.57
N ARG A 173 12.77 -9.03 -8.71
CA ARG A 173 12.59 -9.92 -7.58
C ARG A 173 13.92 -10.55 -7.17
N LEU A 174 14.18 -10.56 -5.87
CA LEU A 174 15.28 -11.32 -5.29
C LEU A 174 15.07 -12.81 -5.53
N LYS A 175 16.14 -13.54 -5.88
CA LYS A 175 16.05 -15.00 -6.09
C LYS A 175 15.52 -15.70 -4.83
N SER A 176 14.65 -16.69 -5.02
CA SER A 176 14.00 -17.44 -3.94
C SER A 176 14.97 -18.02 -2.91
N GLN A 177 16.14 -18.49 -3.37
CA GLN A 177 17.18 -19.03 -2.49
C GLN A 177 17.72 -18.02 -1.46
N TYR A 178 17.72 -16.72 -1.78
CA TYR A 178 18.16 -15.69 -0.84
C TYR A 178 17.00 -15.22 0.04
N LEU A 179 15.79 -15.12 -0.54
CA LEU A 179 14.58 -14.81 0.21
C LEU A 179 14.37 -15.82 1.36
N ALA A 180 14.56 -17.11 1.10
CA ALA A 180 14.39 -18.17 2.08
C ALA A 180 15.36 -18.09 3.28
N LYS A 181 16.45 -17.32 3.17
CA LYS A 181 17.41 -17.10 4.27
C LYS A 181 17.01 -15.97 5.20
N ILE A 182 16.12 -15.08 4.77
CA ILE A 182 15.80 -13.88 5.54
C ILE A 182 14.77 -14.25 6.62
N PRO A 183 15.10 -14.10 7.92
CA PRO A 183 14.16 -14.41 8.99
C PRO A 183 12.95 -13.46 8.91
N PHE A 184 11.77 -13.95 9.32
CA PHE A 184 10.51 -13.20 9.29
C PHE A 184 10.09 -12.67 7.90
N GLU A 185 10.70 -13.20 6.84
CA GLU A 185 10.40 -12.89 5.43
C GLU A 185 10.51 -11.39 5.10
N GLY A 186 11.37 -10.64 5.80
CA GLY A 186 11.42 -9.19 5.67
C GLY A 186 12.68 -8.56 6.24
N LEU A 187 12.90 -7.30 5.89
CA LEU A 187 13.93 -6.45 6.46
C LEU A 187 13.26 -5.37 7.32
N PHE A 188 13.85 -4.97 8.44
CA PHE A 188 13.12 -4.20 9.45
C PHE A 188 13.76 -2.86 9.77
N HIS A 189 13.02 -1.78 9.58
CA HIS A 189 13.36 -0.48 10.15
C HIS A 189 12.67 -0.32 11.51
N MET A 190 13.42 -0.03 12.56
CA MET A 190 12.86 0.21 13.89
C MET A 190 12.78 1.70 14.17
N THR A 191 11.59 2.18 14.52
CA THR A 191 11.34 3.61 14.78
C THR A 191 10.35 3.79 15.93
N HIS A 192 10.27 5.01 16.47
CA HIS A 192 9.19 5.43 17.35
C HIS A 192 7.91 5.73 16.56
N ALA A 193 6.74 5.48 17.18
CA ALA A 193 5.43 5.70 16.57
C ALA A 193 5.18 7.15 16.10
N SER A 194 5.73 8.14 16.80
CA SER A 194 5.61 9.56 16.42
C SER A 194 6.20 9.89 15.03
N ASN A 195 7.11 9.06 14.51
CA ASN A 195 7.74 9.27 13.21
C ASN A 195 6.91 8.70 12.04
N ILE A 196 5.87 7.91 12.30
CA ILE A 196 5.14 7.17 11.26
C ILE A 196 4.49 8.09 10.24
N GLU A 197 3.91 9.22 10.67
CA GLU A 197 3.35 10.21 9.75
C GLU A 197 4.38 10.70 8.71
N GLY A 198 5.61 11.00 9.16
CA GLY A 198 6.69 11.42 8.27
C GLY A 198 7.09 10.30 7.29
N ILE A 199 7.12 9.05 7.76
CA ILE A 199 7.46 7.89 6.94
C ILE A 199 6.37 7.57 5.92
N LEU A 200 5.09 7.68 6.28
CA LEU A 200 3.97 7.52 5.34
C LEU A 200 3.99 8.59 4.24
N LYS A 201 4.46 9.80 4.56
CA LYS A 201 4.52 10.90 3.59
C LYS A 201 5.74 10.83 2.67
N HIS A 202 6.87 10.33 3.18
CA HIS A 202 8.15 10.50 2.50
C HIS A 202 8.93 9.20 2.28
N GLY A 203 8.53 8.07 2.86
CA GLY A 203 9.36 6.88 2.98
C GLY A 203 10.39 7.03 4.11
N ILE A 204 11.36 6.11 4.17
CA ILE A 204 12.37 6.07 5.22
C ILE A 204 13.64 6.77 4.71
N PHE A 205 14.06 7.85 5.35
CA PHE A 205 15.33 8.51 5.03
C PHE A 205 16.47 7.98 5.89
N SER A 206 17.69 8.11 5.36
CA SER A 206 18.93 8.02 6.14
C SER A 206 18.93 8.99 7.32
N HIS A 207 19.71 8.70 8.35
CA HIS A 207 19.78 9.55 9.56
C HIS A 207 20.23 10.97 9.20
N THR A 208 21.21 11.12 8.29
CA THR A 208 21.67 12.41 7.75
C THR A 208 20.49 13.23 7.22
N ILE A 209 19.75 12.70 6.25
CA ILE A 209 18.65 13.43 5.59
C ILE A 209 17.47 13.66 6.55
N ALA A 210 17.14 12.66 7.37
CA ALA A 210 16.03 12.76 8.31
C ALA A 210 16.26 13.87 9.35
N ARG A 211 17.51 14.03 9.81
CA ARG A 211 17.92 15.12 10.70
C ARG A 211 17.94 16.47 10.00
N GLU A 212 18.53 16.56 8.81
CA GLU A 212 18.59 17.79 8.01
C GLU A 212 17.18 18.35 7.72
N LYS A 213 16.25 17.47 7.36
CA LYS A 213 14.86 17.81 7.05
C LYS A 213 13.96 17.90 8.29
N LYS A 214 14.47 17.65 9.50
CA LYS A 214 13.71 17.62 10.76
C LYS A 214 12.47 16.71 10.71
N LEU A 215 12.62 15.54 10.09
CA LEU A 215 11.53 14.57 9.90
C LEU A 215 11.41 13.55 11.05
N MET A 216 12.45 13.43 11.88
CA MET A 216 12.43 12.60 13.08
C MET A 216 11.89 13.41 14.26
N LYS A 217 10.66 13.12 14.68
CA LYS A 217 10.06 13.70 15.89
C LYS A 217 10.70 13.12 17.16
N THR A 218 10.92 11.80 17.18
CA THR A 218 11.59 11.10 18.29
C THR A 218 12.73 10.24 17.76
N ASP A 219 13.96 10.51 18.21
CA ASP A 219 15.14 9.70 17.89
C ASP A 219 15.36 8.63 18.98
N ILE A 220 15.24 7.35 18.60
CA ILE A 220 15.46 6.21 19.50
C ILE A 220 16.86 5.60 19.37
N SER A 221 17.72 6.18 18.53
CA SER A 221 19.08 5.67 18.30
C SER A 221 19.95 5.77 19.55
N ASN A 222 20.91 4.85 19.68
CA ASN A 222 21.90 4.91 20.74
C ASN A 222 22.99 5.94 20.35
N PRO A 223 23.19 7.04 21.11
CA PRO A 223 24.11 8.11 20.71
C PRO A 223 25.56 7.66 20.50
N ASN A 224 26.03 6.66 21.27
CA ASN A 224 27.41 6.16 21.15
C ASN A 224 27.60 5.35 19.87
N ILE A 225 26.65 4.46 19.56
CA ILE A 225 26.64 3.73 18.29
C ILE A 225 26.50 4.73 17.14
N ASN A 226 25.63 5.73 17.30
CA ASN A 226 25.41 6.76 16.30
C ASN A 226 26.71 7.54 15.98
N LYS A 227 27.53 7.88 16.97
CA LYS A 227 28.83 8.51 16.73
C LYS A 227 29.74 7.64 15.86
N ARG A 228 29.78 6.32 16.09
CA ARG A 228 30.61 5.38 15.30
C ARG A 228 30.18 5.29 13.83
N ARG A 229 28.89 5.47 13.54
CA ARG A 229 28.32 5.45 12.18
C ARG A 229 28.72 6.67 11.32
N SER A 230 29.50 7.60 11.85
CA SER A 230 30.13 8.67 11.06
C SER A 230 31.31 8.19 10.21
N ARG A 231 31.79 6.96 10.44
CA ARG A 231 32.82 6.30 9.62
C ARG A 231 32.36 6.07 8.18
N LEU A 232 33.34 5.95 7.29
CA LEU A 232 33.14 5.59 5.89
C LEU A 232 33.06 4.06 5.74
N GLU A 233 32.15 3.59 4.89
CA GLU A 233 32.09 2.18 4.49
C GLU A 233 33.05 1.87 3.33
N SER A 234 33.41 0.60 3.16
CA SER A 234 34.53 0.18 2.29
C SER A 234 34.19 -0.02 0.81
N ILE A 235 32.92 0.11 0.41
CA ILE A 235 32.44 -0.14 -0.94
C ILE A 235 32.37 1.17 -1.75
N PHE A 236 31.61 2.16 -1.26
CA PHE A 236 31.37 3.42 -1.96
C PHE A 236 31.97 4.63 -1.25
N ASN A 237 32.61 4.41 -0.09
CA ASN A 237 33.24 5.45 0.72
C ASN A 237 32.25 6.55 1.17
N TYR A 238 30.98 6.19 1.37
CA TYR A 238 29.98 7.05 2.01
C TYR A 238 29.97 6.84 3.52
N LYS A 239 29.41 7.78 4.29
CA LYS A 239 29.24 7.56 5.73
C LYS A 239 28.14 6.52 5.93
N VAL A 240 28.28 5.65 6.93
CA VAL A 240 27.22 4.70 7.30
C VAL A 240 25.90 5.43 7.62
N HIS A 241 26.00 6.66 8.15
CA HIS A 241 24.87 7.57 8.38
C HIS A 241 24.09 8.04 7.15
N ASP A 242 24.70 7.98 5.97
CA ASP A 242 24.05 8.38 4.72
C ASP A 242 23.15 7.26 4.16
N TYR A 243 23.06 6.13 4.86
CA TYR A 243 22.18 5.02 4.54
C TYR A 243 20.99 4.94 5.50
N ALA A 244 19.84 4.55 4.99
CA ALA A 244 18.68 4.13 5.78
C ALA A 244 18.90 2.66 6.20
N PRO A 245 19.00 2.36 7.51
CA PRO A 245 19.29 1.01 7.97
C PRO A 245 18.04 0.16 8.10
N LEU A 246 18.18 -1.10 7.67
CA LEU A 246 17.23 -2.18 7.85
C LEU A 246 17.91 -3.36 8.52
N TYR A 247 17.41 -3.81 9.66
CA TYR A 247 17.89 -5.01 10.31
C TYR A 247 17.43 -6.24 9.55
N ILE A 248 18.34 -7.21 9.37
CA ILE A 248 17.96 -8.54 8.87
C ILE A 248 17.12 -9.27 9.92
N ASN A 249 17.46 -9.13 11.20
CA ASN A 249 16.67 -9.66 12.31
C ASN A 249 16.23 -8.52 13.27
N PRO A 250 14.92 -8.31 13.47
CA PRO A 250 14.42 -7.25 14.35
C PRO A 250 14.63 -7.57 15.84
N ARG A 251 14.72 -8.86 16.20
CA ARG A 251 15.12 -9.31 17.53
C ARG A 251 16.65 -9.20 17.65
N ASN A 252 17.13 -8.00 17.93
CA ASN A 252 18.56 -7.70 18.04
C ASN A 252 18.91 -6.89 19.32
N PRO A 253 20.20 -6.75 19.68
CA PRO A 253 20.62 -5.95 20.83
C PRO A 253 20.03 -4.54 20.93
N MET A 254 19.73 -3.87 19.81
CA MET A 254 19.09 -2.54 19.80
C MET A 254 17.67 -2.65 20.36
N MET A 255 16.85 -3.59 19.85
CA MET A 255 15.51 -3.85 20.38
C MET A 255 15.55 -4.20 21.87
N ALA A 256 16.43 -5.13 22.27
CA ALA A 256 16.56 -5.52 23.67
C ALA A 256 16.91 -4.34 24.60
N ALA A 257 17.75 -3.41 24.13
CA ALA A 257 18.06 -2.19 24.87
C ALA A 257 16.82 -1.29 25.02
N LYS A 258 16.06 -1.08 23.94
CA LYS A 258 14.84 -0.26 23.98
C LYS A 258 13.74 -0.86 24.84
N CYS A 259 13.60 -2.19 24.86
CA CYS A 259 12.70 -2.87 25.78
C CYS A 259 13.10 -2.62 27.24
N LYS A 260 14.39 -2.67 27.58
CA LYS A 260 14.89 -2.35 28.94
C LYS A 260 14.73 -0.89 29.32
N GLU A 261 14.76 0.02 28.36
CA GLU A 261 14.47 1.44 28.54
C GLU A 261 12.97 1.72 28.76
N GLY A 262 12.09 0.71 28.60
CA GLY A 262 10.65 0.83 28.88
C GLY A 262 9.82 1.35 27.71
N ILE A 263 10.41 1.57 26.53
CA ILE A 263 9.71 2.16 25.37
C ILE A 263 9.20 1.12 24.36
N ARG A 264 9.13 -0.16 24.75
CA ARG A 264 8.74 -1.27 23.88
C ARG A 264 7.40 -1.00 23.17
N ASP A 265 6.42 -0.56 23.94
CA ASP A 265 5.06 -0.31 23.47
C ASP A 265 4.91 1.02 22.72
N GLU A 266 6.02 1.72 22.44
CA GLU A 266 6.11 2.93 21.61
C GLU A 266 6.84 2.68 20.29
N ILE A 267 7.41 1.49 20.11
CA ILE A 267 8.18 1.10 18.92
C ILE A 267 7.25 0.55 17.85
N VAL A 268 7.52 0.96 16.61
CA VAL A 268 6.97 0.35 15.40
C VAL A 268 8.11 -0.24 14.58
N LEU A 269 7.95 -1.51 14.22
CA LEU A 269 8.79 -2.18 13.23
C LEU A 269 8.14 -2.01 11.86
N ILE A 270 8.88 -1.42 10.93
CA ILE A 270 8.46 -1.27 9.54
C ILE A 270 9.14 -2.38 8.74
N LYS A 271 8.34 -3.34 8.28
CA LYS A 271 8.79 -4.42 7.40
C LYS A 271 8.93 -3.86 5.98
N VAL A 272 10.10 -4.07 5.41
CA VAL A 272 10.50 -3.64 4.08
C VAL A 272 10.78 -4.86 3.23
N SER A 273 10.30 -4.80 1.98
CA SER A 273 10.45 -5.86 0.99
C SER A 273 11.93 -6.20 0.77
N PRO A 274 12.32 -7.48 0.91
CA PRO A 274 13.69 -7.90 0.61
C PRO A 274 14.13 -7.65 -0.83
N ASN A 275 13.19 -7.44 -1.76
CA ASN A 275 13.48 -7.08 -3.14
C ASN A 275 14.30 -5.79 -3.25
N ILE A 276 14.37 -4.96 -2.20
CA ILE A 276 15.27 -3.81 -2.16
C ILE A 276 16.74 -4.18 -2.38
N LEU A 277 17.15 -5.41 -2.04
CA LEU A 277 18.52 -5.92 -2.19
C LEU A 277 19.00 -6.02 -3.65
N VAL A 278 18.10 -6.00 -4.65
CA VAL A 278 18.53 -6.00 -6.06
C VAL A 278 18.91 -4.62 -6.59
N ASN A 279 18.73 -3.56 -5.79
CA ASN A 279 19.08 -2.20 -6.19
C ASN A 279 20.59 -1.97 -6.10
N LYS A 280 21.14 -1.22 -7.07
CA LYS A 280 22.58 -0.95 -7.18
C LYS A 280 23.16 -0.09 -6.05
N SER A 281 22.31 0.67 -5.35
CA SER A 281 22.72 1.58 -4.26
C SER A 281 22.45 0.99 -2.87
N VAL A 282 22.44 -0.34 -2.78
CA VAL A 282 22.21 -1.09 -1.55
C VAL A 282 23.46 -1.91 -1.24
N ILE A 283 23.88 -1.84 0.01
CA ILE A 283 24.93 -2.70 0.57
C ILE A 283 24.36 -3.42 1.78
N PHE A 284 25.05 -4.46 2.24
CA PHE A 284 24.70 -5.16 3.47
C PHE A 284 25.95 -5.57 4.24
N THR A 285 25.77 -5.88 5.52
CA THR A 285 26.86 -6.17 6.44
C THR A 285 26.68 -7.51 7.16
N ASP A 286 27.79 -8.12 7.60
CA ASP A 286 27.78 -9.33 8.44
C ASP A 286 27.60 -9.06 9.95
N GLY A 287 27.28 -7.81 10.29
CA GLY A 287 27.01 -7.38 11.65
C GLY A 287 26.81 -5.87 11.73
N ASN A 288 26.76 -5.32 12.95
CA ASN A 288 26.51 -3.90 13.18
C ASN A 288 27.48 -3.02 12.36
N ALA A 289 26.96 -2.18 11.47
CA ALA A 289 27.78 -1.36 10.57
C ALA A 289 28.63 -0.30 11.31
N GLY A 290 28.27 0.02 12.56
CA GLY A 290 29.06 0.88 13.43
C GLY A 290 30.31 0.23 14.02
N GLU A 291 30.44 -1.10 13.95
CA GLU A 291 31.60 -1.83 14.48
C GLU A 291 32.69 -2.01 13.41
N GLU A 292 33.94 -1.73 13.75
CA GLU A 292 35.08 -1.77 12.82
C GLU A 292 35.30 -3.14 12.19
N SER A 293 35.00 -4.21 12.93
CA SER A 293 35.14 -5.60 12.50
C SER A 293 34.08 -6.06 11.50
N SER A 294 33.00 -5.28 11.29
CA SER A 294 31.96 -5.62 10.32
C SER A 294 32.41 -5.39 8.89
N LYS A 295 32.14 -6.38 8.04
CA LYS A 295 32.42 -6.33 6.61
C LYS A 295 31.20 -5.84 5.85
N PHE A 296 31.45 -5.13 4.76
CA PHE A 296 30.42 -4.62 3.85
C PHE A 296 30.47 -5.38 2.53
N TYR A 297 29.31 -5.62 1.96
CA TYR A 297 29.13 -6.36 0.70
C TYR A 297 28.13 -5.62 -0.19
N ASN A 298 28.33 -5.70 -1.51
CA ASN A 298 27.44 -5.13 -2.53
C ASN A 298 27.07 -6.11 -3.65
N ASN A 299 27.62 -7.34 -3.63
CA ASN A 299 27.19 -8.42 -4.49
C ASN A 299 26.24 -9.32 -3.69
N ILE A 300 25.06 -9.60 -4.24
CA ILE A 300 24.07 -10.47 -3.60
C ILE A 300 24.58 -11.91 -3.41
N GLU A 301 25.60 -12.33 -4.16
CA GLU A 301 26.24 -13.64 -3.97
C GLU A 301 26.96 -13.73 -2.62
N ASP A 302 27.47 -12.60 -2.10
CA ASP A 302 28.12 -12.50 -0.80
C ASP A 302 27.12 -12.60 0.37
N PHE A 303 25.82 -12.61 0.10
CA PHE A 303 24.80 -12.88 1.10
C PHE A 303 25.01 -14.27 1.74
N ASN A 304 25.70 -15.17 1.05
CA ASN A 304 26.11 -16.47 1.59
C ASN A 304 27.20 -16.38 2.68
N ASN A 305 27.89 -15.24 2.81
CA ASN A 305 28.95 -15.06 3.80
C ASN A 305 28.43 -14.65 5.19
N LEU A 306 27.14 -14.34 5.31
CA LEU A 306 26.51 -14.05 6.60
C LEU A 306 26.38 -15.32 7.44
N ASP A 307 26.54 -15.18 8.76
CA ASP A 307 26.28 -16.27 9.70
C ASP A 307 24.77 -16.42 9.91
N TRP A 308 24.15 -17.17 8.99
CA TRP A 308 22.72 -17.46 8.99
C TRP A 308 22.28 -18.27 10.22
N ALA A 309 23.16 -19.10 10.79
CA ALA A 309 22.83 -19.82 12.02
C ALA A 309 22.57 -18.82 13.14
N CYS A 310 23.52 -17.91 13.41
CA CYS A 310 23.33 -16.87 14.41
C CYS A 310 22.13 -15.93 14.12
N LEU A 311 21.82 -15.67 12.84
CA LEU A 311 20.69 -14.82 12.44
C LEU A 311 19.32 -15.50 12.58
N HIS A 312 19.25 -16.83 12.62
CA HIS A 312 18.01 -17.57 12.81
C HIS A 312 17.78 -18.01 14.26
N GLU A 313 18.84 -18.20 15.04
CA GLU A 313 18.72 -18.67 16.44
C GLU A 313 17.94 -17.71 17.33
N GLU A 314 17.32 -18.21 18.40
CA GLU A 314 16.62 -17.37 19.36
C GLU A 314 17.60 -16.60 20.25
N TYR A 315 18.67 -17.28 20.70
CA TYR A 315 19.66 -16.76 21.63
C TYR A 315 21.03 -16.56 20.98
N TYR A 316 21.29 -15.34 20.50
CA TYR A 316 22.57 -15.00 19.88
C TYR A 316 23.77 -14.95 20.86
N PHE A 317 23.55 -15.11 22.16
CA PHE A 317 24.63 -15.11 23.16
C PHE A 317 25.50 -16.36 23.11
N ASP A 318 24.97 -17.45 22.55
CA ASP A 318 25.67 -18.73 22.43
C ASP A 318 26.62 -18.75 21.23
N HIS A 319 26.53 -17.74 20.35
CA HIS A 319 27.43 -17.54 19.23
C HIS A 319 28.58 -16.60 19.60
N LYS A 320 29.81 -16.99 19.22
CA LYS A 320 30.95 -16.08 19.27
C LYS A 320 30.62 -14.85 18.42
N ASP A 321 30.72 -13.67 19.02
CA ASP A 321 30.40 -12.39 18.35
C ASP A 321 28.92 -12.21 17.95
N GLY A 322 28.01 -13.02 18.52
CA GLY A 322 26.61 -13.04 18.11
C GLY A 322 25.86 -11.71 18.32
N ARG A 323 26.28 -10.87 19.28
CA ARG A 323 25.73 -9.50 19.42
C ARG A 323 25.93 -8.65 18.16
N ARG A 324 27.13 -8.69 17.58
CA ARG A 324 27.43 -7.91 16.38
C ARG A 324 26.71 -8.50 15.18
N VAL A 325 26.79 -9.82 14.99
CA VAL A 325 26.14 -10.56 13.90
C VAL A 325 24.63 -10.38 13.91
N ARG A 326 23.98 -10.42 15.08
CA ARG A 326 22.52 -10.21 15.18
C ARG A 326 22.08 -8.82 14.73
N CYS A 327 22.98 -7.85 14.79
CA CYS A 327 22.79 -6.50 14.23
C CYS A 327 23.29 -6.40 12.78
N SER A 328 23.30 -7.48 12.00
CA SER A 328 23.53 -7.40 10.55
C SER A 328 22.47 -6.53 9.88
N GLU A 329 22.90 -5.65 8.98
CA GLU A 329 22.07 -4.62 8.38
C GLU A 329 22.10 -4.69 6.85
N VAL A 330 20.97 -4.34 6.24
CA VAL A 330 20.89 -3.88 4.86
C VAL A 330 20.83 -2.35 4.90
N LEU A 331 21.70 -1.71 4.15
CA LEU A 331 21.90 -0.27 4.15
C LEU A 331 21.53 0.29 2.77
N VAL A 332 20.46 1.07 2.73
CA VAL A 332 19.93 1.65 1.49
C VAL A 332 20.37 3.10 1.39
N PHE A 333 21.07 3.46 0.32
CA PHE A 333 21.63 4.80 0.20
C PHE A 333 20.53 5.87 0.19
N LYS A 334 20.63 6.82 1.12
CA LYS A 334 19.77 7.99 1.32
C LYS A 334 18.30 7.74 1.66
N HIS A 335 17.60 6.84 0.97
CA HIS A 335 16.14 6.79 0.98
C HIS A 335 15.57 5.43 0.57
N ILE A 336 14.54 4.98 1.29
CA ILE A 336 13.68 3.85 0.96
C ILE A 336 12.30 4.41 0.61
N SER A 337 11.86 4.19 -0.62
CA SER A 337 10.54 4.65 -1.08
C SER A 337 9.40 3.80 -0.51
N ILE A 338 8.23 4.41 -0.39
CA ILE A 338 7.01 3.80 0.19
C ILE A 338 6.63 2.46 -0.46
N PRO A 339 6.76 2.25 -1.79
CA PRO A 339 6.45 0.96 -2.40
C PRO A 339 7.25 -0.24 -1.83
N TYR A 340 8.38 -0.03 -1.17
CA TYR A 340 9.10 -1.11 -0.50
C TYR A 340 8.56 -1.43 0.91
N ILE A 341 7.77 -0.54 1.53
CA ILE A 341 7.29 -0.71 2.90
C ILE A 341 6.05 -1.60 2.90
N GLU A 342 6.12 -2.84 3.38
CA GLU A 342 5.02 -3.80 3.26
C GLU A 342 4.05 -3.78 4.45
N GLU A 343 4.59 -3.59 5.65
CA GLU A 343 3.83 -3.77 6.89
C GLU A 343 4.40 -2.91 8.02
N MET A 344 3.54 -2.44 8.92
CA MET A 344 3.91 -1.82 10.20
C MET A 344 3.43 -2.71 11.33
N ILE A 345 4.36 -3.05 12.22
CA ILE A 345 4.14 -4.02 13.29
C ILE A 345 4.41 -3.34 14.62
N SER A 346 3.49 -3.50 15.57
CA SER A 346 3.57 -2.93 16.93
C SER A 346 3.11 -3.97 17.95
N THR A 347 3.56 -3.84 19.20
CA THR A 347 2.99 -4.61 20.33
C THR A 347 1.71 -3.99 20.87
N ASN A 348 1.44 -2.73 20.51
CA ASN A 348 0.37 -1.90 21.02
C ASN A 348 -0.66 -1.58 19.93
N GLU A 349 -1.89 -2.05 20.12
CA GLU A 349 -3.05 -1.80 19.27
C GLU A 349 -3.36 -0.31 19.10
N GLU A 350 -3.24 0.48 20.16
CA GLU A 350 -3.58 1.91 20.15
C GLU A 350 -2.67 2.69 19.19
N ILE A 351 -1.40 2.31 19.09
CA ILE A 351 -0.48 2.92 18.12
C ILE A 351 -0.95 2.65 16.69
N LEU A 352 -1.37 1.43 16.38
CA LEU A 352 -1.85 1.13 15.03
C LEU A 352 -3.18 1.84 14.75
N GLN A 353 -4.05 2.02 15.75
CA GLN A 353 -5.24 2.86 15.61
C GLN A 353 -4.89 4.32 15.31
N ASN A 354 -3.83 4.86 15.94
CA ASN A 354 -3.34 6.20 15.63
C ASN A 354 -2.75 6.26 14.22
N VAL A 355 -2.04 5.22 13.77
CA VAL A 355 -1.60 5.11 12.37
C VAL A 355 -2.80 5.08 11.43
N LEU A 356 -3.88 4.39 11.82
CA LEU A 356 -5.14 4.40 11.09
C LEU A 356 -5.86 5.78 11.12
N GLY A 357 -5.39 6.74 11.90
CA GLY A 357 -5.86 8.13 11.86
C GLY A 357 -5.11 8.99 10.83
N LEU A 358 -3.99 8.53 10.28
CA LEU A 358 -3.08 9.31 9.40
C LEU A 358 -3.48 9.26 7.90
N PHE A 359 -4.69 8.83 7.60
CA PHE A 359 -5.15 8.56 6.24
C PHE A 359 -5.42 9.82 5.38
N PRO A 360 -5.41 9.69 4.03
CA PRO A 360 -5.41 8.48 3.19
C PRO A 360 -4.02 7.83 2.92
N ASN A 361 -2.99 8.16 3.69
CA ASN A 361 -1.59 7.93 3.29
C ASN A 361 -0.99 6.54 3.58
N HIS A 362 -1.77 5.54 3.95
CA HIS A 362 -1.20 4.22 4.24
C HIS A 362 -0.90 3.38 2.99
N LEU A 363 -1.48 3.71 1.82
CA LEU A 363 -1.00 3.25 0.50
C LEU A 363 -0.78 1.72 0.38
N GLY A 364 -1.72 0.95 0.97
CA GLY A 364 -1.71 -0.51 0.97
C GLY A 364 -0.72 -1.17 1.94
N ILE A 365 -0.11 -0.41 2.86
CA ILE A 365 0.76 -0.93 3.93
C ILE A 365 -0.09 -1.64 4.98
N LYS A 366 0.24 -2.90 5.26
CA LYS A 366 -0.47 -3.70 6.27
C LYS A 366 -0.16 -3.21 7.68
N LEU A 367 -1.09 -3.40 8.60
CA LEU A 367 -0.91 -3.12 10.03
C LEU A 367 -1.12 -4.41 10.81
N ASN A 368 -0.21 -4.69 11.74
CA ASN A 368 -0.24 -5.94 12.49
C ASN A 368 0.19 -5.77 13.95
N VAL A 369 -0.54 -6.41 14.84
CA VAL A 369 -0.20 -6.49 16.26
C VAL A 369 0.46 -7.82 16.51
N ASP A 370 1.77 -7.82 16.62
CA ASP A 370 2.53 -9.05 16.82
C ASP A 370 3.58 -8.83 17.92
N LYS A 371 3.37 -9.47 19.06
CA LYS A 371 4.32 -9.44 20.18
C LYS A 371 5.48 -10.40 19.98
N THR A 372 5.33 -11.39 19.10
CA THR A 372 6.34 -12.42 18.90
C THR A 372 7.55 -11.85 18.17
N ILE A 373 7.40 -10.91 17.23
CA ILE A 373 8.56 -10.34 16.54
C ILE A 373 9.44 -9.43 17.43
N PHE A 374 8.95 -9.06 18.61
CA PHE A 374 9.67 -8.30 19.65
C PHE A 374 10.30 -9.24 20.68
N TYR A 375 11.12 -8.68 21.59
CA TYR A 375 11.54 -9.39 22.81
C TYR A 375 10.47 -9.37 23.90
#